data_AF-A0A0Q5VBK1-F1
#
_entry.id   AF-A0A0Q5VBK1-F1
#
_cell.length_a   1.000
_cell.length_b   1.000
_cell.length_c   1.000
_cell.angle_alpha   90.00
_cell.angle_beta   90.00
_cell.angle_gamma   90.00
#
_symmetry.space_group_name_H-M   'P 1'
#
loop_
_entity.id
_entity.type
_entity.pdbx_description
1 polymer ?
#
loop_
_entity_poly.entity_id
_entity_poly.type
_entity_poly.pdbx_seq_one_letter_code
_entity_poly.pdbx_strand_id
1 'polypeptide(L)'
;MTDEERERASQALDQLKAEAAEAADTISDAFDRAGDSLASSLARAAADGEVSLSELARAVLSAVNAGAGQGLSAAIAGAVGGLFSGGRADGGPVSAGGAYLVGERGPEVFRPAGAGTVDAVGGSSVTVNVSVAGGPEALLRSEAQIASMLARAAALGARRL
;
A
#
# COMPACT_ATOMS: atom_id res chain seq x y z
N MET A 1 30.25 32.92 23.85
CA MET A 1 29.44 32.97 22.62
C MET A 1 29.90 34.19 21.84
N THR A 2 30.72 34.00 20.83
CA THR A 2 31.34 35.08 20.05
C THR A 2 30.36 35.63 19.02
N ASP A 3 30.56 36.86 18.56
CA ASP A 3 29.69 37.47 17.55
C ASP A 3 29.70 36.68 16.23
N GLU A 4 30.83 36.03 15.91
CA GLU A 4 30.91 35.13 14.75
C GLU A 4 30.04 33.86 14.89
N GLU A 5 29.85 33.33 16.10
CA GLU A 5 28.98 32.16 16.32
C GLU A 5 27.50 32.55 16.12
N ARG A 6 27.12 33.78 16.48
CA ARG A 6 25.76 34.32 16.26
C ARG A 6 25.45 34.48 14.79
N GLU A 7 26.40 35.01 14.02
CA GLU A 7 26.22 35.27 12.60
C GLU A 7 26.17 33.99 11.76
N ARG A 8 26.98 32.98 12.11
CA ARG A 8 26.88 31.64 11.50
C ARG A 8 25.53 30.96 11.82
N ALA A 9 25.05 31.10 13.05
CA ALA A 9 23.75 30.56 13.45
C ALA A 9 22.59 31.24 12.71
N SER A 10 22.63 32.55 12.50
CA SER A 10 21.59 33.26 11.73
C SER A 10 21.60 32.87 10.25
N GLN A 11 22.78 32.76 9.63
CA GLN A 11 22.89 32.34 8.23
C GLN A 11 22.36 30.91 8.01
N ALA A 12 22.66 29.98 8.92
CA ALA A 12 22.15 28.61 8.87
C ALA A 12 20.62 28.57 9.02
N LEU A 13 20.05 29.42 9.88
CA LEU A 13 18.59 29.52 10.05
C LEU A 13 17.90 30.10 8.82
N ASP A 14 18.51 31.09 8.17
CA ASP A 14 17.94 31.70 6.97
C ASP A 14 17.98 30.74 5.77
N GLN A 15 19.05 29.95 5.64
CA GLN A 15 19.13 28.89 4.64
C GLN A 15 18.06 27.81 4.88
N LEU A 16 17.91 27.35 6.12
CA LEU A 16 16.88 26.35 6.48
C LEU A 16 15.47 26.86 6.18
N LYS A 17 15.18 28.14 6.44
CA LYS A 17 13.88 28.75 6.11
C LYS A 17 13.63 28.81 4.61
N ALA A 18 14.65 29.13 3.81
CA ALA A 18 14.52 29.16 2.36
C ALA A 18 14.21 27.78 1.78
N GLU A 19 14.93 26.75 2.23
CA GLU A 19 14.68 25.36 1.83
C GLU A 19 13.29 24.86 2.27
N ALA A 20 12.87 25.23 3.49
CA ALA A 20 11.54 24.89 3.98
C ALA A 20 10.41 25.58 3.18
N ALA A 21 10.62 26.82 2.74
CA ALA A 21 9.67 27.55 1.93
C ALA A 21 9.52 26.93 0.53
N GLU A 22 10.62 26.57 -0.12
CA GLU A 22 10.60 25.91 -1.43
C GLU A 22 9.92 24.53 -1.37
N ALA A 23 10.17 23.77 -0.30
CA ALA A 23 9.49 22.51 -0.05
C ALA A 23 7.98 22.72 0.16
N ALA A 24 7.60 23.74 0.92
CA ALA A 24 6.20 24.08 1.15
C ALA A 24 5.48 24.49 -0.14
N ASP A 25 6.11 25.30 -0.99
CA ASP A 25 5.55 25.71 -2.29
C ASP A 25 5.36 24.50 -3.22
N THR A 26 6.36 23.63 -3.30
CA THR A 26 6.27 22.39 -4.11
C THR A 26 5.13 21.49 -3.64
N ILE A 27 4.94 21.40 -2.32
CA ILE A 27 3.85 20.64 -1.70
C ILE A 27 2.50 21.31 -2.02
N SER A 28 2.40 22.64 -1.88
CA SER A 28 1.18 23.40 -2.18
C SER A 28 0.76 23.21 -3.63
N ASP A 29 1.68 23.33 -4.58
CA ASP A 29 1.40 23.14 -6.00
C ASP A 29 0.91 21.72 -6.30
N ALA A 30 1.43 20.72 -5.59
CA ALA A 30 0.98 19.34 -5.74
C ALA A 30 -0.45 19.15 -5.20
N PHE A 31 -0.79 19.79 -4.09
CA PHE A 31 -2.14 19.78 -3.54
C PHE A 31 -3.14 20.49 -4.43
N ASP A 32 -2.80 21.66 -4.97
CA ASP A 32 -3.68 22.42 -5.88
C ASP A 32 -3.99 21.61 -7.13
N ARG A 33 -2.97 21.01 -7.76
CA ARG A 33 -3.15 20.12 -8.92
C ARG A 33 -4.02 18.89 -8.61
N ALA A 34 -3.84 18.30 -7.42
CA ALA A 34 -4.66 17.18 -6.99
C ALA A 34 -6.12 17.60 -6.75
N GLY A 35 -6.33 18.78 -6.15
CA GLY A 35 -7.64 19.37 -5.91
C GLY A 35 -8.40 19.63 -7.21
N ASP A 36 -7.75 20.25 -8.21
CA ASP A 36 -8.35 20.52 -9.52
C ASP A 36 -8.76 19.24 -10.25
N SER A 37 -7.93 18.20 -10.18
CA SER A 37 -8.24 16.87 -10.74
C SER A 37 -9.45 16.23 -10.06
N LEU A 38 -9.52 16.30 -8.73
CA LEU A 38 -10.65 15.78 -7.97
C LEU A 38 -11.94 16.56 -8.26
N ALA A 39 -11.88 17.89 -8.27
CA ALA A 39 -13.03 18.73 -8.60
C ALA A 39 -13.56 18.46 -10.01
N SER A 40 -12.65 18.30 -10.99
CA SER A 40 -13.01 17.93 -12.37
C SER A 40 -13.66 16.55 -12.45
N SER A 41 -13.15 15.58 -11.69
CA SER A 41 -13.70 14.22 -11.64
C SER A 41 -15.08 14.19 -10.99
N LEU A 42 -15.28 14.93 -9.91
CA LEU A 42 -16.57 15.08 -9.23
C LEU A 42 -17.60 15.82 -10.08
N ALA A 43 -17.19 16.86 -10.79
CA ALA A 43 -18.06 17.59 -11.73
C ALA A 43 -18.52 16.68 -12.87
N ARG A 44 -17.64 15.82 -13.38
CA ARG A 44 -17.98 14.81 -14.40
C ARG A 44 -18.95 13.76 -13.85
N ALA A 45 -18.63 13.18 -12.71
CA ALA A 45 -19.47 12.22 -12.01
C ALA A 45 -20.87 12.77 -11.69
N ALA A 46 -20.97 14.04 -11.29
CA ALA A 46 -22.25 14.70 -11.02
C ALA A 46 -23.05 14.97 -12.31
N ALA A 47 -22.37 15.23 -13.44
CA ALA A 47 -23.01 15.40 -14.74
C ALA A 47 -23.50 14.07 -15.34
N ASP A 48 -22.74 12.99 -15.13
CA ASP A 48 -23.00 11.66 -15.70
C ASP A 48 -23.89 10.78 -14.78
N GLY A 49 -24.06 11.16 -13.50
CA GLY A 49 -25.01 10.55 -12.58
C GLY A 49 -24.63 9.17 -12.02
N GLU A 50 -23.53 8.57 -12.48
CA GLU A 50 -23.02 7.29 -11.99
C GLU A 50 -21.59 7.44 -11.47
N VAL A 51 -21.41 7.39 -10.14
CA VAL A 51 -20.08 7.14 -9.56
C VAL A 51 -19.94 5.63 -9.40
N SER A 52 -19.26 4.97 -10.35
CA SER A 52 -18.91 3.56 -10.18
C SER A 52 -17.70 3.41 -9.26
N LEU A 53 -17.73 2.42 -8.34
CA LEU A 53 -16.58 2.07 -7.49
C LEU A 53 -15.31 1.78 -8.31
N SER A 54 -15.49 1.29 -9.53
CA SER A 54 -14.43 1.04 -10.51
C SER A 54 -13.74 2.32 -11.01
N GLU A 55 -14.47 3.42 -11.16
CA GLU A 55 -13.90 4.70 -11.59
C GLU A 55 -13.19 5.39 -10.44
N LEU A 56 -13.73 5.30 -9.22
CA LEU A 56 -13.05 5.75 -8.01
C LEU A 56 -11.73 5.00 -7.81
N ALA A 57 -11.73 3.67 -7.96
CA ALA A 57 -10.53 2.85 -7.90
C ALA A 57 -9.51 3.22 -9.00
N ARG A 58 -9.97 3.50 -10.23
CA ARG A 58 -9.09 3.92 -11.34
C ARG A 58 -8.52 5.33 -11.14
N ALA A 59 -9.30 6.27 -10.64
CA ALA A 59 -8.85 7.63 -10.35
C ALA A 59 -7.78 7.62 -9.24
N VAL A 60 -8.02 6.85 -8.17
CA VAL A 60 -7.02 6.63 -7.12
C VAL A 60 -5.77 6.00 -7.72
N LEU A 61 -5.88 4.89 -8.45
CA LEU A 61 -4.74 4.20 -9.07
C LEU A 61 -3.96 5.10 -10.04
N SER A 62 -4.65 5.94 -10.82
CA SER A 62 -4.04 6.91 -11.71
C SER A 62 -3.29 8.00 -10.94
N ALA A 63 -3.83 8.48 -9.82
CA ALA A 63 -3.15 9.44 -8.94
C ALA A 63 -1.92 8.82 -8.26
N VAL A 64 -1.98 7.54 -7.86
CA VAL A 64 -0.81 6.80 -7.35
C VAL A 64 0.29 6.70 -8.41
N ASN A 65 -0.08 6.34 -9.64
CA ASN A 65 0.86 6.16 -10.73
C ASN A 65 1.45 7.50 -11.22
N ALA A 66 0.67 8.58 -11.17
CA ALA A 66 1.13 9.93 -11.48
C ALA A 66 2.01 10.53 -10.37
N GLY A 67 1.87 10.04 -9.13
CA GLY A 67 2.60 10.49 -7.94
C GLY A 67 3.62 9.49 -7.42
N ALA A 68 4.16 8.60 -8.27
CA ALA A 68 5.11 7.53 -7.90
C ALA A 68 6.49 8.06 -7.45
N GLY A 69 6.51 8.78 -6.34
CA GLY A 69 7.61 8.88 -5.40
C GLY A 69 7.29 8.02 -4.19
N GLN A 70 8.29 7.32 -3.65
CA GLN A 70 8.22 6.26 -2.64
C GLN A 70 7.51 6.61 -1.31
N GLY A 71 7.03 7.85 -1.13
CA GLY A 71 6.24 8.29 0.03
C GLY A 71 4.72 8.06 -0.11
N LEU A 72 4.17 8.08 -1.33
CA LEU A 72 2.73 7.96 -1.52
C LEU A 72 2.24 6.51 -1.40
N SER A 73 3.05 5.52 -1.79
CA SER A 73 2.74 4.10 -1.57
C SER A 73 2.63 3.76 -0.07
N ALA A 74 3.49 4.36 0.76
CA ALA A 74 3.42 4.26 2.22
C ALA A 74 2.20 5.02 2.79
N ALA A 75 1.85 6.18 2.22
CA ALA A 75 0.66 6.93 2.62
C ALA A 75 -0.65 6.23 2.21
N ILE A 76 -0.68 5.52 1.07
CA ILE A 76 -1.82 4.69 0.65
C ILE A 76 -1.88 3.41 1.45
N ALA A 77 -0.75 2.75 1.71
CA ALA A 77 -0.71 1.64 2.66
C ALA A 77 -1.14 2.08 4.06
N GLY A 78 -0.83 3.32 4.46
CA GLY A 78 -1.29 3.95 5.70
C GLY A 78 -2.76 4.37 5.68
N ALA A 79 -3.30 4.84 4.56
CA ALA A 79 -4.71 5.22 4.42
C ALA A 79 -5.63 3.99 4.29
N VAL A 80 -5.21 2.98 3.52
CA VAL A 80 -5.86 1.67 3.45
C VAL A 80 -5.69 0.93 4.77
N GLY A 81 -4.51 0.98 5.39
CA GLY A 81 -4.26 0.47 6.74
C GLY A 81 -4.93 1.27 7.87
N GLY A 82 -5.42 2.47 7.58
CA GLY A 82 -6.25 3.26 8.49
C GLY A 82 -7.74 2.93 8.38
N LEU A 83 -8.19 2.50 7.19
CA LEU A 83 -9.56 2.05 6.94
C LEU A 83 -9.79 0.60 7.40
N PHE A 84 -8.74 -0.22 7.34
CA PHE A 84 -8.73 -1.57 7.88
C PHE A 84 -7.88 -1.63 9.14
N SER A 85 -8.47 -2.00 10.26
CA SER A 85 -7.82 -2.13 11.58
C SER A 85 -6.81 -3.29 11.71
N GLY A 86 -6.21 -3.70 10.58
CA GLY A 86 -5.19 -4.74 10.46
C GLY A 86 -5.68 -6.01 9.76
N GLY A 87 -4.73 -6.80 9.27
CA GLY A 87 -4.97 -8.16 8.82
C GLY A 87 -5.35 -9.08 9.98
N ARG A 88 -6.23 -10.03 9.71
CA ARG A 88 -6.69 -11.10 10.61
C ARG A 88 -6.65 -12.45 9.89
N ALA A 89 -5.78 -12.59 8.88
CA ALA A 89 -5.55 -13.85 8.18
C ALA A 89 -5.08 -14.95 9.14
N ASP A 90 -4.17 -14.62 10.06
CA ASP A 90 -3.67 -15.51 11.11
C ASP A 90 -4.54 -15.48 12.39
N GLY A 91 -5.72 -14.87 12.31
CA GLY A 91 -6.63 -14.70 13.43
C GLY A 91 -6.33 -13.48 14.31
N GLY A 92 -6.98 -13.44 15.48
CA GLY A 92 -6.79 -12.40 16.50
C GLY A 92 -8.09 -11.64 16.87
N PRO A 93 -8.02 -10.77 17.89
CA PRO A 93 -9.19 -10.06 18.41
C PRO A 93 -9.72 -9.01 17.42
N VAL A 94 -11.04 -8.86 17.43
CA VAL A 94 -11.79 -7.92 16.62
C VAL A 94 -12.79 -7.15 17.49
N SER A 95 -13.06 -5.91 17.09
CA SER A 95 -13.98 -5.00 17.77
C SER A 95 -15.10 -4.60 16.82
N ALA A 96 -16.27 -4.33 17.37
CA ALA A 96 -17.42 -3.83 16.62
C ALA A 96 -17.06 -2.53 15.87
N GLY A 97 -17.57 -2.39 14.65
CA GLY A 97 -17.35 -1.20 13.81
C GLY A 97 -15.98 -1.15 13.11
N GLY A 98 -15.07 -2.08 13.41
CA GLY A 98 -13.83 -2.25 12.66
C GLY A 98 -14.05 -2.96 11.32
N ALA A 99 -13.24 -2.62 10.32
CA ALA A 99 -13.08 -3.46 9.13
C ALA A 99 -11.73 -4.18 9.22
N TYR A 100 -11.73 -5.47 8.96
CA TYR A 100 -10.56 -6.34 9.05
C TYR A 100 -10.37 -7.05 7.71
N LEU A 101 -9.13 -7.24 7.29
CA LEU A 101 -8.83 -8.10 6.16
C LEU A 101 -8.58 -9.52 6.67
N VAL A 102 -9.50 -10.43 6.40
CA VAL A 102 -9.39 -11.86 6.72
C VAL A 102 -9.18 -12.64 5.43
N GLY A 103 -8.47 -13.77 5.49
CA GLY A 103 -8.35 -14.70 4.36
C GLY A 103 -6.94 -14.88 3.80
N GLU A 104 -6.56 -16.15 3.69
CA GLU A 104 -5.33 -16.62 3.02
C GLU A 104 -5.49 -16.76 1.49
N ARG A 105 -6.74 -16.77 0.99
CA ARG A 105 -7.10 -16.95 -0.44
C ARG A 105 -7.34 -15.63 -1.19
N GLY A 106 -7.18 -14.50 -0.50
CA GLY A 106 -7.43 -13.16 -1.01
C GLY A 106 -7.96 -12.25 0.10
N PRO A 107 -7.86 -10.91 -0.07
CA PRO A 107 -8.34 -9.95 0.93
C PRO A 107 -9.87 -9.97 1.01
N GLU A 108 -10.44 -10.70 1.97
CA GLU A 108 -11.85 -10.62 2.31
C GLU A 108 -12.05 -9.60 3.42
N VAL A 109 -13.09 -8.77 3.32
CA VAL A 109 -13.39 -7.75 4.33
C VAL A 109 -14.37 -8.31 5.34
N PHE A 110 -13.94 -8.40 6.60
CA PHE A 110 -14.76 -8.74 7.74
C PHE A 110 -15.13 -7.50 8.56
N ARG A 111 -16.43 -7.32 8.82
CA ARG A 111 -16.96 -6.22 9.65
C ARG A 111 -17.86 -6.78 10.74
N PRO A 112 -17.33 -7.08 11.93
CA PRO A 112 -18.13 -7.70 12.98
C PRO A 112 -19.13 -6.71 13.59
N ALA A 113 -20.32 -7.21 13.90
CA ALA A 113 -21.37 -6.44 14.60
C ALA A 113 -21.09 -6.28 16.12
N GLY A 114 -20.22 -7.12 16.68
CA GLY A 114 -19.86 -7.16 18.10
C GLY A 114 -18.36 -7.45 18.30
N ALA A 115 -17.86 -7.31 19.52
CA ALA A 115 -16.48 -7.72 19.83
C ALA A 115 -16.35 -9.25 19.82
N GLY A 116 -15.18 -9.75 19.41
CA GLY A 116 -14.91 -11.19 19.35
C GLY A 116 -13.47 -11.49 18.92
N THR A 117 -13.27 -12.72 18.44
CA THR A 117 -11.98 -13.21 17.93
C THR A 117 -12.18 -13.91 16.61
N VAL A 118 -11.25 -13.69 15.68
CA VAL A 118 -11.10 -14.52 14.49
C VAL A 118 -10.14 -15.64 14.86
N ASP A 119 -10.62 -16.88 14.79
CA ASP A 119 -9.77 -18.05 14.95
C ASP A 119 -9.21 -18.44 13.58
N ALA A 120 -7.88 -18.44 13.46
CA ALA A 120 -7.24 -19.07 12.31
C ALA A 120 -7.30 -20.59 12.50
N VAL A 121 -8.07 -21.26 11.66
CA VAL A 121 -7.95 -22.70 11.51
C VAL A 121 -6.67 -22.92 10.71
N GLY A 122 -5.62 -23.41 11.37
CA GLY A 122 -4.31 -23.60 10.74
C GLY A 122 -4.44 -24.30 9.39
N GLY A 123 -3.98 -23.63 8.33
CA GLY A 123 -4.08 -24.12 6.97
C GLY A 123 -3.37 -25.47 6.80
N SER A 124 -3.91 -26.30 5.90
CA SER A 124 -3.29 -27.58 5.57
C SER A 124 -1.90 -27.32 4.96
N SER A 125 -0.85 -27.85 5.57
CA SER A 125 0.51 -27.66 5.06
C SER A 125 0.67 -28.33 3.70
N VAL A 126 1.18 -27.57 2.71
CA VAL A 126 1.46 -28.07 1.36
C VAL A 126 2.96 -28.33 1.22
N THR A 127 3.36 -29.59 1.18
CA THR A 127 4.74 -29.98 0.87
C THR A 127 4.93 -30.10 -0.64
N VAL A 128 5.82 -29.28 -1.21
CA VAL A 128 6.19 -29.34 -2.64
C VAL A 128 7.56 -30.01 -2.77
N ASN A 129 7.60 -31.18 -3.42
CA ASN A 129 8.85 -31.85 -3.75
C ASN A 129 9.35 -31.37 -5.12
N VAL A 130 10.58 -30.85 -5.15
CA VAL A 130 11.18 -30.28 -6.37
C VAL A 130 12.37 -31.15 -6.79
N SER A 131 12.34 -31.67 -8.00
CA SER A 131 13.44 -32.44 -8.59
C SER A 131 14.02 -31.67 -9.76
N VAL A 132 15.34 -31.39 -9.71
CA VAL A 132 16.03 -30.57 -10.72
C VAL A 132 17.10 -31.41 -11.39
N ALA A 133 16.96 -31.55 -12.71
CA ALA A 133 17.98 -32.20 -13.53
C ALA A 133 19.12 -31.21 -13.83
N GLY A 134 20.38 -31.64 -13.64
CA GLY A 134 21.57 -30.84 -13.97
C GLY A 134 22.32 -30.24 -12.78
N GLY A 135 21.91 -30.52 -11.54
CA GLY A 135 22.63 -30.11 -10.33
C GLY A 135 22.49 -28.62 -9.99
N PRO A 136 23.24 -28.13 -8.99
CA PRO A 136 23.06 -26.79 -8.43
C PRO A 136 23.40 -25.64 -9.41
N GLU A 137 24.30 -25.85 -10.38
CA GLU A 137 24.58 -24.82 -11.39
C GLU A 137 23.41 -24.57 -12.35
N ALA A 138 22.64 -25.62 -12.68
CA ALA A 138 21.43 -25.48 -13.47
C ALA A 138 20.34 -24.69 -12.73
N LEU A 139 20.31 -24.81 -11.39
CA LEU A 139 19.42 -24.03 -10.52
C LEU A 139 19.78 -22.55 -10.54
N LEU A 140 21.05 -22.21 -10.37
CA LEU A 140 21.53 -20.82 -10.36
C LEU A 140 21.25 -20.10 -11.68
N ARG A 141 21.32 -20.81 -12.81
CA ARG A 141 21.04 -20.22 -14.14
C ARG A 141 19.56 -19.96 -14.40
N SER A 142 18.66 -20.67 -13.72
CA SER A 142 17.22 -20.64 -13.98
C SER A 142 16.39 -20.23 -12.76
N GLU A 143 17.02 -19.59 -11.78
CA GLU A 143 16.43 -19.23 -10.48
C GLU A 143 15.12 -18.46 -10.61
N ALA A 144 15.09 -17.41 -11.44
CA ALA A 144 13.88 -16.59 -11.66
C ALA A 144 12.73 -17.40 -12.30
N GLN A 145 13.06 -18.28 -13.24
CA GLN A 145 12.05 -19.13 -13.91
C GLN A 145 11.48 -20.14 -12.92
N ILE A 146 12.33 -20.80 -12.14
CA ILE A 146 11.92 -21.78 -11.12
C ILE A 146 11.10 -21.09 -10.02
N ALA A 147 11.52 -19.92 -9.54
CA ALA A 147 10.79 -19.14 -8.54
C ALA A 147 9.39 -18.76 -9.03
N SER A 148 9.26 -18.30 -10.29
CA SER A 148 7.95 -17.96 -10.85
C SER A 148 7.03 -19.18 -11.02
N MET A 149 7.59 -20.33 -11.40
CA MET A 149 6.86 -21.60 -11.50
C MET A 149 6.40 -22.09 -10.12
N LEU A 150 7.27 -22.01 -9.12
CA LEU A 150 6.93 -22.40 -7.74
C LEU A 150 5.86 -21.50 -7.16
N ALA A 151 5.99 -20.18 -7.32
CA ALA A 151 5.01 -19.21 -6.87
C ALA A 151 3.64 -19.46 -7.51
N ARG A 152 3.62 -19.76 -8.82
CA ARG A 152 2.38 -20.10 -9.52
C ARG A 152 1.78 -21.44 -9.07
N ALA A 153 2.62 -22.45 -8.83
CA ALA A 153 2.17 -23.76 -8.34
C ALA A 153 1.61 -23.67 -6.91
N ALA A 154 2.27 -22.93 -6.03
CA ALA A 154 1.80 -22.67 -4.67
C ALA A 154 0.47 -21.91 -4.67
N ALA A 155 0.36 -20.85 -5.49
CA ALA A 155 -0.89 -20.10 -5.64
C ALA A 155 -2.04 -20.97 -6.20
N LEU A 156 -1.75 -21.91 -7.09
CA LEU A 156 -2.74 -22.85 -7.62
C LEU A 156 -3.18 -23.87 -6.56
N GLY A 157 -2.23 -24.36 -5.74
CA GLY A 157 -2.49 -25.26 -4.62
C GLY A 157 -3.35 -24.61 -3.55
N ALA A 158 -3.04 -23.37 -3.16
CA ALA A 158 -3.81 -22.58 -2.20
C ALA A 158 -5.26 -22.31 -2.64
N ARG A 159 -5.54 -22.33 -3.95
CA ARG A 159 -6.89 -22.11 -4.49
C ARG A 159 -7.76 -23.38 -4.54
N ARG A 160 -7.16 -24.57 -4.38
CA ARG A 160 -7.84 -25.88 -4.48
C ARG A 160 -8.10 -26.55 -3.13
N LEU A 161 -7.66 -25.93 -2.04
CA LEU A 161 -7.99 -26.27 -0.66
C LEU A 161 -9.15 -25.38 -0.18
#